data_AF-A0A7X7DTU0-F1
#
_entry.id   AF-A0A7X7DTU0-F1
#
_cell.length_a   1.000
_cell.length_b   1.000
_cell.length_c   1.000
_cell.angle_alpha   90.00
_cell.angle_beta   90.00
_cell.angle_gamma   90.00
#
_symmetry.space_group_name_H-M   'P 1'
#
loop_
_entity.id
_entity.type
_entity.pdbx_description
1 polymer ?
#
loop_
_entity_poly.entity_id
_entity_poly.type
_entity_poly.pdbx_seq_one_letter_code
_entity_poly.pdbx_strand_id
1 'polypeptide(L)'
;NVKKILFKFQEIKEKFEIPTQMCVLAHVSTQMEAVRQGAPTDLFFQSVAGSQKGNEAFAISGDLLSEAMELAAKQGTGVGPNFMYFETGQGSELSSDSHFGADQVTLEARCYGFAKRFKPFMVNTVVGFIGPEYLYDSRQVIRAGLEDHFMGKLTGISMGCDACYTNHMKADQNDIENLAVLLTSAGCNYFMGIPHGDDVMLNYQCTGFHEAAALRQLLRVRPISAFEKWLEKMGIMENGILTKKAGDASIFCVRGG
;
A
#
# COMPACT_ATOMS: atom_id res chain seq x y z
N ASN A 1 14.58 -2.55 15.34
CA ASN A 1 13.46 -1.58 15.35
C ASN A 1 12.14 -2.17 14.90
N VAL A 2 12.07 -2.90 13.78
CA VAL A 2 10.85 -3.57 13.27
C VAL A 2 10.04 -4.28 14.37
N LYS A 3 10.67 -5.18 15.13
CA LYS A 3 10.02 -5.89 16.26
C LYS A 3 9.29 -4.96 17.25
N LYS A 4 9.92 -3.85 17.63
CA LYS A 4 9.32 -2.89 18.58
C LYS A 4 8.09 -2.18 17.99
N ILE A 5 8.16 -1.82 16.70
CA ILE A 5 7.05 -1.16 15.99
C ILE A 5 5.86 -2.13 15.84
N LEU A 6 6.12 -3.37 15.46
CA LEU A 6 5.09 -4.41 15.34
C LEU A 6 4.35 -4.65 16.66
N PHE A 7 5.05 -4.74 17.80
CA PHE A 7 4.40 -4.82 19.11
C PHE A 7 3.55 -3.59 19.43
N LYS A 8 4.00 -2.39 19.03
CA LYS A 8 3.22 -1.16 19.25
C LYS A 8 1.96 -1.12 18.40
N PHE A 9 2.02 -1.60 17.16
CA PHE A 9 0.81 -1.77 16.35
C PHE A 9 -0.13 -2.81 16.94
N GLN A 10 0.38 -3.95 17.43
CA GLN A 10 -0.45 -4.99 18.04
C GLN A 10 -1.18 -4.44 19.27
N GLU A 11 -0.48 -3.71 20.14
CA GLU A 11 -1.06 -3.07 21.32
C GLU A 11 -2.26 -2.18 20.95
N ILE A 12 -2.13 -1.36 19.90
CA ILE A 12 -3.20 -0.47 19.43
C ILE A 12 -4.36 -1.28 18.84
N LYS A 13 -4.05 -2.25 17.97
CA LYS A 13 -5.03 -3.11 17.31
C LYS A 13 -5.87 -3.88 18.32
N GLU A 14 -5.23 -4.46 19.34
CA GLU A 14 -5.92 -5.20 20.42
C GLU A 14 -6.70 -4.27 21.34
N LYS A 15 -6.08 -3.18 21.81
CA LYS A 15 -6.72 -2.23 22.73
C LYS A 15 -8.04 -1.69 22.20
N PHE A 16 -8.11 -1.41 20.91
CA PHE A 16 -9.30 -0.88 20.27
C PHE A 16 -10.08 -1.91 19.45
N GLU A 17 -9.71 -3.19 19.51
CA GLU A 17 -10.33 -4.29 18.75
C GLU A 17 -10.48 -3.97 17.25
N ILE A 18 -9.44 -3.37 16.65
CA ILE A 18 -9.49 -2.87 15.27
C ILE A 18 -9.43 -4.07 14.30
N PRO A 19 -10.45 -4.29 13.45
CA PRO A 19 -10.48 -5.41 12.52
C PRO A 19 -9.65 -5.08 11.26
N THR A 20 -8.32 -5.10 11.41
CA THR A 20 -7.36 -4.77 10.37
C THR A 20 -6.13 -5.69 10.41
N GLN A 21 -5.23 -5.49 9.45
CA GLN A 21 -3.91 -6.09 9.39
C GLN A 21 -2.83 -5.06 9.75
N MET A 22 -1.67 -5.55 10.19
CA MET A 22 -0.48 -4.76 10.48
C MET A 22 0.69 -5.21 9.63
N CYS A 23 1.52 -4.25 9.25
CA CYS A 23 2.76 -4.49 8.52
C CYS A 23 3.78 -3.40 8.87
N VAL A 24 5.06 -3.71 8.74
CA VAL A 24 6.15 -2.72 8.77
C VAL A 24 6.97 -2.90 7.51
N LEU A 25 6.99 -1.87 6.67
CA LEU A 25 7.58 -1.89 5.33
C LEU A 25 9.12 -1.79 5.38
N ALA A 26 9.75 -2.84 5.90
CA ALA A 26 11.20 -3.03 5.86
C ALA A 26 11.57 -4.10 4.81
N HIS A 27 12.85 -4.35 4.57
CA HIS A 27 13.25 -5.51 3.77
C HIS A 27 12.70 -6.82 4.37
N VAL A 28 12.18 -7.73 3.53
CA VAL A 28 11.47 -8.94 3.96
C VAL A 28 12.28 -9.80 4.93
N SER A 29 13.60 -9.92 4.72
CA SER A 29 14.48 -10.67 5.64
C SER A 29 14.52 -10.08 7.06
N THR A 30 14.46 -8.75 7.18
CA THR A 30 14.42 -8.06 8.49
C THR A 30 13.09 -8.30 9.18
N GLN A 31 11.99 -8.31 8.43
CA GLN A 31 10.68 -8.65 8.96
C GLN A 31 10.65 -10.10 9.42
N MET A 32 11.17 -11.04 8.60
CA MET A 32 11.18 -12.47 8.93
C MET A 32 11.96 -12.73 10.22
N GLU A 33 13.11 -12.08 10.39
CA GLU A 33 13.90 -12.18 11.61
C GLU A 33 13.13 -11.65 12.83
N ALA A 34 12.40 -10.53 12.70
CA ALA A 34 11.56 -10.04 13.78
C ALA A 34 10.48 -11.06 14.19
N VAL A 35 9.83 -11.72 13.22
CA VAL A 35 8.81 -12.74 13.46
C VAL A 35 9.39 -14.00 14.08
N ARG A 36 10.55 -14.48 13.60
CA ARG A 36 11.27 -15.62 14.23
C ARG A 36 11.62 -15.33 15.70
N GLN A 37 11.79 -14.07 16.06
CA GLN A 37 11.98 -13.60 17.44
C GLN A 37 10.66 -13.33 18.19
N GLY A 38 9.52 -13.72 17.64
CA GLY A 38 8.19 -13.61 18.26
C GLY A 38 7.45 -12.28 18.04
N ALA A 39 7.87 -11.44 17.09
CA ALA A 39 7.10 -10.24 16.76
C ALA A 39 5.79 -10.59 16.03
N PRO A 40 4.65 -9.96 16.38
CA PRO A 40 3.39 -10.20 15.68
C PRO A 40 3.40 -9.51 14.31
N THR A 41 3.07 -10.21 13.23
CA THR A 41 2.84 -9.60 11.93
C THR A 41 1.66 -10.26 11.23
N ASP A 42 0.80 -9.47 10.59
CA ASP A 42 -0.29 -10.00 9.78
C ASP A 42 0.12 -10.15 8.31
N LEU A 43 0.98 -9.25 7.82
CA LEU A 43 1.46 -9.22 6.44
C LEU A 43 3.00 -9.10 6.39
N PHE A 44 3.61 -9.64 5.34
CA PHE A 44 4.99 -9.37 4.97
C PHE A 44 5.04 -8.45 3.76
N PHE A 45 5.74 -7.33 3.90
CA PHE A 45 5.99 -6.38 2.81
C PHE A 45 7.24 -6.75 2.00
N GLN A 46 7.25 -6.44 0.70
CA GLN A 46 8.48 -6.32 -0.07
C GLN A 46 8.28 -5.53 -1.38
N SER A 47 9.20 -4.63 -1.70
CA SER A 47 9.29 -4.05 -3.05
C SER A 47 9.83 -5.11 -4.03
N VAL A 48 9.18 -5.26 -5.20
CA VAL A 48 9.54 -6.28 -6.20
C VAL A 48 9.78 -5.65 -7.57
N ALA A 49 10.58 -6.34 -8.39
CA ALA A 49 10.87 -5.97 -9.77
C ALA A 49 10.44 -7.06 -10.76
N GLY A 50 10.24 -6.65 -12.01
CA GLY A 50 9.85 -7.46 -13.15
C GLY A 50 10.99 -8.26 -13.78
N SER A 51 12.23 -8.13 -13.29
CA SER A 51 13.37 -8.93 -13.76
C SER A 51 14.17 -9.54 -12.62
N GLN A 52 14.88 -10.63 -12.90
CA GLN A 52 15.73 -11.27 -11.89
C GLN A 52 16.83 -10.30 -11.41
N LYS A 53 17.52 -9.61 -12.34
CA LYS A 53 18.55 -8.60 -12.00
C LYS A 53 17.97 -7.48 -11.10
N GLY A 54 16.72 -7.05 -11.35
CA GLY A 54 16.05 -6.06 -10.49
C GLY A 54 15.75 -6.60 -9.09
N ASN A 55 15.24 -7.82 -8.98
CA ASN A 55 14.98 -8.47 -7.69
C ASN A 55 16.29 -8.74 -6.91
N GLU A 56 17.38 -9.09 -7.59
CA GLU A 56 18.71 -9.22 -6.99
C GLU A 56 19.25 -7.87 -6.50
N ALA A 57 18.97 -6.76 -7.19
CA ALA A 57 19.30 -5.41 -6.72
C ALA A 57 18.54 -5.04 -5.44
N PHE A 58 17.31 -5.53 -5.28
CA PHE A 58 16.55 -5.47 -4.03
C PHE A 58 16.96 -6.54 -3.00
N ALA A 59 17.95 -7.38 -3.30
CA ALA A 59 18.40 -8.49 -2.46
C ALA A 59 17.31 -9.53 -2.12
N ILE A 60 16.41 -9.81 -3.08
CA ILE A 60 15.33 -10.78 -2.94
C ILE A 60 15.31 -11.86 -4.03
N SER A 61 14.66 -12.97 -3.72
CA SER A 61 14.41 -14.07 -4.66
C SER A 61 13.02 -14.65 -4.44
N GLY A 62 12.51 -15.40 -5.44
CA GLY A 62 11.23 -16.08 -5.29
C GLY A 62 11.21 -17.13 -4.16
N ASP A 63 12.36 -17.72 -3.85
CA ASP A 63 12.49 -18.68 -2.74
C ASP A 63 12.41 -17.96 -1.39
N LEU A 64 13.07 -16.81 -1.24
CA LEU A 64 12.97 -15.99 -0.02
C LEU A 64 11.52 -15.55 0.24
N LEU A 65 10.81 -15.12 -0.81
CA LEU A 65 9.40 -14.73 -0.70
C LEU A 65 8.48 -15.91 -0.38
N SER A 66 8.80 -17.11 -0.90
CA SER A 66 8.07 -18.34 -0.55
C SER A 66 8.29 -18.69 0.92
N GLU A 67 9.53 -18.58 1.41
CA GLU A 67 9.86 -18.77 2.82
C GLU A 67 9.13 -17.76 3.72
N ALA A 68 9.08 -16.49 3.32
CA ALA A 68 8.35 -15.45 4.05
C ALA A 68 6.85 -15.75 4.16
N MET A 69 6.22 -16.17 3.06
CA MET A 69 4.81 -16.57 3.03
C MET A 69 4.53 -17.77 3.94
N GLU A 70 5.41 -18.79 3.92
CA GLU A 70 5.30 -19.94 4.82
C GLU A 70 5.50 -19.56 6.30
N LEU A 71 6.45 -18.67 6.57
CA LEU A 71 6.69 -18.17 7.92
C LEU A 71 5.47 -17.41 8.44
N ALA A 72 4.83 -16.58 7.61
CA ALA A 72 3.58 -15.90 7.95
C ALA A 72 2.47 -16.88 8.28
N ALA A 73 2.30 -17.94 7.47
CA ALA A 73 1.29 -18.95 7.71
C ALA A 73 1.53 -19.76 9.00
N LYS A 74 2.79 -19.94 9.41
CA LYS A 74 3.17 -20.74 10.59
C LYS A 74 3.24 -19.92 11.88
N GLN A 75 3.69 -18.66 11.81
CA GLN A 75 4.04 -17.83 12.97
C GLN A 75 3.43 -16.43 12.95
N GLY A 76 2.82 -16.02 11.83
CA GLY A 76 2.11 -14.75 11.74
C GLY A 76 0.80 -14.75 12.52
N THR A 77 0.25 -13.56 12.75
CA THR A 77 -1.04 -13.34 13.42
C THR A 77 -2.21 -13.16 12.45
N GLY A 78 -1.91 -13.05 11.15
CA GLY A 78 -2.93 -12.94 10.11
C GLY A 78 -3.71 -14.23 9.92
N VAL A 79 -5.00 -14.12 9.60
CA VAL A 79 -5.87 -15.29 9.35
C VAL A 79 -5.50 -16.02 8.05
N GLY A 80 -5.00 -15.28 7.06
CA GLY A 80 -4.65 -15.83 5.75
C GLY A 80 -5.86 -16.09 4.84
N PRO A 81 -5.63 -16.70 3.67
CA PRO A 81 -4.36 -17.26 3.19
C PRO A 81 -3.43 -16.22 2.50
N ASN A 82 -3.88 -14.98 2.37
CA ASN A 82 -3.15 -13.92 1.68
C ASN A 82 -2.29 -13.14 2.67
N PHE A 83 -0.97 -13.36 2.68
CA PHE A 83 -0.05 -12.78 3.67
C PHE A 83 0.93 -11.76 3.10
N MET A 84 1.03 -11.67 1.77
CA MET A 84 2.02 -10.82 1.13
C MET A 84 1.44 -9.44 0.79
N TYR A 85 2.24 -8.42 1.01
CA TYR A 85 2.06 -7.07 0.50
C TYR A 85 3.25 -6.76 -0.41
N PHE A 86 3.00 -6.54 -1.71
CA PHE A 86 4.03 -6.10 -2.63
C PHE A 86 3.85 -4.65 -3.06
N GLU A 87 4.98 -4.03 -3.35
CA GLU A 87 5.04 -2.70 -3.94
C GLU A 87 5.86 -2.73 -5.22
N THR A 88 5.37 -2.01 -6.22
CA THR A 88 5.90 -1.95 -7.58
C THR A 88 5.92 -0.49 -8.04
N GLY A 89 6.32 -0.23 -9.27
CA GLY A 89 6.31 1.13 -9.81
C GLY A 89 7.12 1.24 -11.09
N GLN A 90 6.51 1.86 -12.09
CA GLN A 90 7.18 2.16 -13.35
C GLN A 90 8.47 2.96 -13.12
N GLY A 91 9.56 2.50 -13.72
CA GLY A 91 10.88 3.14 -13.67
C GLY A 91 11.89 2.42 -12.78
N SER A 92 11.43 1.52 -11.90
CA SER A 92 12.30 0.77 -10.99
C SER A 92 13.43 0.04 -11.72
N GLU A 93 13.12 -0.73 -12.77
CA GLU A 93 14.11 -1.49 -13.53
C GLU A 93 14.96 -0.62 -14.45
N LEU A 94 14.48 0.55 -14.85
CA LEU A 94 15.30 1.50 -15.61
C LEU A 94 16.33 2.13 -14.67
N SER A 95 15.92 2.46 -13.45
CA SER A 95 16.81 2.98 -12.41
C SER A 95 17.90 1.99 -12.01
N SER A 96 17.58 0.70 -11.92
CA SER A 96 18.55 -0.35 -11.59
C SER A 96 19.26 -0.96 -12.81
N ASP A 97 19.13 -0.39 -14.01
CA ASP A 97 19.70 -0.91 -15.26
C ASP A 97 19.37 -2.40 -15.49
N SER A 98 18.16 -2.81 -15.12
CA SER A 98 17.71 -4.20 -15.16
C SER A 98 16.51 -4.41 -16.10
N HIS A 99 16.34 -3.49 -17.05
CA HIS A 99 15.21 -3.45 -17.99
C HIS A 99 15.47 -4.22 -19.30
N PHE A 100 16.73 -4.48 -19.65
CA PHE A 100 17.12 -5.28 -20.84
C PHE A 100 16.50 -4.78 -22.16
N GLY A 101 16.34 -3.45 -22.29
CA GLY A 101 15.76 -2.82 -23.47
C GLY A 101 14.23 -2.83 -23.54
N ALA A 102 13.54 -3.42 -22.55
CA ALA A 102 12.09 -3.30 -22.44
C ALA A 102 11.66 -1.92 -21.88
N ASP A 103 10.43 -1.53 -22.18
CA ASP A 103 9.79 -0.33 -21.65
C ASP A 103 9.26 -0.53 -20.21
N GLN A 104 8.95 0.59 -19.54
CA GLN A 104 8.51 0.63 -18.15
C GLN A 104 7.19 -0.14 -17.92
N VAL A 105 6.24 -0.04 -18.85
CA VAL A 105 4.89 -0.63 -18.72
C VAL A 105 4.98 -2.16 -18.82
N THR A 106 5.79 -2.66 -19.76
CA THR A 106 6.05 -4.10 -19.88
C THR A 106 6.68 -4.68 -18.62
N LEU A 107 7.63 -3.97 -18.00
CA LEU A 107 8.30 -4.43 -16.79
C LEU A 107 7.39 -4.40 -15.57
N GLU A 108 6.58 -3.35 -15.45
CA GLU A 108 5.58 -3.24 -14.38
C GLU A 108 4.52 -4.35 -14.47
N ALA A 109 4.06 -4.70 -15.68
CA ALA A 109 3.21 -5.86 -15.90
C ALA A 109 3.86 -7.18 -15.43
N ARG A 110 5.19 -7.32 -15.59
CA ARG A 110 5.94 -8.49 -15.13
C ARG A 110 6.03 -8.54 -13.61
N CYS A 111 6.12 -7.39 -12.92
CA CYS A 111 6.01 -7.32 -11.46
C CYS A 111 4.71 -7.95 -10.98
N TYR A 112 3.59 -7.64 -11.65
CA TYR A 112 2.28 -8.20 -11.30
C TYR A 112 2.20 -9.71 -11.54
N GLY A 113 2.75 -10.19 -12.66
CA GLY A 113 2.87 -11.61 -12.95
C GLY A 113 3.69 -12.35 -11.88
N PHE A 114 4.79 -11.74 -11.42
CA PHE A 114 5.61 -12.26 -10.32
C PHE A 114 4.83 -12.28 -9.00
N ALA A 115 4.19 -11.16 -8.63
CA ALA A 115 3.39 -11.02 -7.42
C ALA A 115 2.25 -12.05 -7.36
N LYS A 116 1.57 -12.30 -8.49
CA LYS A 116 0.43 -13.22 -8.59
C LYS A 116 0.74 -14.63 -8.06
N ARG A 117 1.98 -15.10 -8.22
CA ARG A 117 2.46 -16.40 -7.73
C ARG A 117 2.25 -16.57 -6.21
N PHE A 118 2.38 -15.48 -5.46
CA PHE A 118 2.35 -15.50 -3.99
C PHE A 118 0.97 -15.14 -3.40
N LYS A 119 -0.06 -14.98 -4.24
CA LYS A 119 -1.45 -14.69 -3.83
C LYS A 119 -1.51 -13.57 -2.78
N PRO A 120 -0.97 -12.38 -3.06
CA PRO A 120 -0.85 -11.31 -2.09
C PRO A 120 -2.21 -10.81 -1.60
N PHE A 121 -2.25 -10.28 -0.39
CA PHE A 121 -3.40 -9.56 0.14
C PHE A 121 -3.57 -8.22 -0.58
N MET A 122 -2.45 -7.57 -0.89
CA MET A 122 -2.42 -6.28 -1.55
C MET A 122 -1.15 -6.09 -2.38
N VAL A 123 -1.31 -5.40 -3.51
CA VAL A 123 -0.22 -4.94 -4.37
C VAL A 123 -0.53 -3.51 -4.76
N ASN A 124 0.40 -2.57 -4.59
CA ASN A 124 0.27 -1.24 -5.17
C ASN A 124 1.47 -0.91 -6.04
N THR A 125 1.16 -0.23 -7.14
CA THR A 125 2.14 0.64 -7.79
C THR A 125 2.34 1.89 -6.94
N VAL A 126 3.54 2.45 -6.97
CA VAL A 126 3.83 3.79 -6.45
C VAL A 126 4.10 4.70 -7.65
N VAL A 127 3.04 5.37 -8.13
CA VAL A 127 3.13 6.17 -9.34
C VAL A 127 3.61 7.58 -8.98
N GLY A 128 4.68 8.05 -9.62
CA GLY A 128 5.24 9.40 -9.37
C GLY A 128 6.24 9.50 -8.21
N PHE A 129 6.66 8.38 -7.62
CA PHE A 129 7.60 8.38 -6.49
C PHE A 129 9.06 8.58 -6.87
N ILE A 130 9.49 8.03 -8.02
CA ILE A 130 10.92 8.03 -8.37
C ILE A 130 11.38 9.41 -8.84
N GLY A 131 10.60 10.05 -9.72
CA GLY A 131 10.92 11.38 -10.22
C GLY A 131 10.55 11.62 -11.70
N PRO A 132 10.81 12.85 -12.19
CA PRO A 132 10.45 13.30 -13.53
C PRO A 132 11.24 12.61 -14.65
N GLU A 133 12.31 11.89 -14.32
CA GLU A 133 13.11 11.11 -15.27
C GLU A 133 12.32 9.94 -15.86
N TYR A 134 11.32 9.44 -15.11
CA TYR A 134 10.50 8.29 -15.48
C TYR A 134 9.07 8.68 -15.84
N LEU A 135 8.49 9.63 -15.08
CA LEU A 135 7.16 10.21 -15.32
C LEU A 135 7.24 11.72 -15.08
N TYR A 136 7.27 12.51 -16.15
CA TYR A 136 7.65 13.92 -16.12
C TYR A 136 6.59 14.88 -15.56
N ASP A 137 5.35 14.73 -16.01
CA ASP A 137 4.23 15.63 -15.71
C ASP A 137 2.99 14.85 -15.23
N SER A 138 1.98 15.58 -14.76
CA SER A 138 0.74 14.99 -14.27
C SER A 138 0.00 14.11 -15.29
N ARG A 139 0.12 14.40 -16.60
CA ARG A 139 -0.49 13.56 -17.63
C ARG A 139 0.14 12.18 -17.67
N GLN A 140 1.46 12.10 -17.53
CA GLN A 140 2.18 10.82 -17.48
C GLN A 140 1.87 10.05 -16.20
N VAL A 141 1.80 10.72 -15.04
CA VAL A 141 1.41 10.10 -13.76
C VAL A 141 -0.01 9.52 -13.84
N ILE A 142 -0.98 10.32 -14.31
CA ILE A 142 -2.37 9.87 -14.44
C ILE A 142 -2.46 8.66 -15.38
N ARG A 143 -1.75 8.72 -16.50
CA ARG A 143 -1.75 7.64 -17.48
C ARG A 143 -1.17 6.36 -16.90
N ALA A 144 0.01 6.43 -16.27
CA ALA A 144 0.68 5.29 -15.66
C ALA A 144 -0.18 4.66 -14.56
N GLY A 145 -0.78 5.47 -13.67
CA GLY A 145 -1.64 4.95 -12.60
C GLY A 145 -2.84 4.15 -13.14
N LEU A 146 -3.46 4.62 -14.23
CA LEU A 146 -4.56 3.90 -14.89
C LEU A 146 -4.10 2.62 -15.61
N GLU A 147 -2.93 2.65 -16.26
CA GLU A 147 -2.32 1.48 -16.89
C GLU A 147 -2.00 0.40 -15.85
N ASP A 148 -1.31 0.78 -14.79
CA ASP A 148 -0.88 -0.09 -13.71
C ASP A 148 -2.07 -0.77 -13.02
N HIS A 149 -3.08 0.04 -12.67
CA HIS A 149 -4.31 -0.48 -12.09
C HIS A 149 -5.00 -1.48 -13.03
N PHE A 150 -5.16 -1.16 -14.31
CA PHE A 150 -5.75 -2.07 -15.29
C PHE A 150 -4.97 -3.38 -15.40
N MET A 151 -3.64 -3.30 -15.57
CA MET A 151 -2.77 -4.47 -15.72
C MET A 151 -2.78 -5.36 -14.46
N GLY A 152 -2.76 -4.76 -13.26
CA GLY A 152 -2.85 -5.51 -12.01
C GLY A 152 -4.21 -6.22 -11.87
N LYS A 153 -5.32 -5.53 -12.17
CA LYS A 153 -6.66 -6.14 -12.15
C LYS A 153 -6.79 -7.27 -13.17
N LEU A 154 -6.30 -7.06 -14.39
CA LEU A 154 -6.30 -8.07 -15.45
C LEU A 154 -5.48 -9.31 -15.07
N THR A 155 -4.36 -9.12 -14.37
CA THR A 155 -3.52 -10.19 -13.82
C THR A 155 -4.23 -10.96 -12.68
N GLY A 156 -5.28 -10.36 -12.09
CA GLY A 156 -6.06 -10.95 -11.02
C GLY A 156 -5.43 -10.79 -9.64
N ILE A 157 -4.70 -9.71 -9.38
CA ILE A 157 -4.19 -9.34 -8.05
C ILE A 157 -5.04 -8.23 -7.42
N SER A 158 -4.95 -8.12 -6.09
CA SER A 158 -5.61 -7.06 -5.31
C SER A 158 -4.84 -5.74 -5.49
N MET A 159 -5.19 -5.01 -6.56
CA MET A 159 -4.41 -3.86 -7.03
C MET A 159 -4.91 -2.54 -6.43
N GLY A 160 -4.04 -1.89 -5.66
CA GLY A 160 -4.16 -0.50 -5.22
C GLY A 160 -3.18 0.40 -5.98
N CYS A 161 -3.14 1.67 -5.59
CA CYS A 161 -2.21 2.65 -6.13
C CYS A 161 -1.85 3.64 -5.04
N ASP A 162 -0.55 3.79 -4.76
CA ASP A 162 -0.08 5.01 -4.12
C ASP A 162 0.00 6.10 -5.19
N ALA A 163 -1.07 6.91 -5.27
CA ALA A 163 -1.15 8.05 -6.17
C ALA A 163 -0.34 9.19 -5.56
N CYS A 164 0.82 9.48 -6.15
CA CYS A 164 1.77 10.38 -5.52
C CYS A 164 2.62 11.18 -6.53
N TYR A 165 3.37 12.15 -6.01
CA TYR A 165 4.35 12.91 -6.76
C TYR A 165 5.48 13.38 -5.86
N THR A 166 6.60 13.72 -6.46
CA THR A 166 7.72 14.39 -5.78
C THR A 166 7.77 15.88 -6.13
N ASN A 167 8.31 16.69 -5.23
CA ASN A 167 8.36 18.16 -5.38
C ASN A 167 9.12 18.67 -6.64
N HIS A 168 9.90 17.82 -7.30
CA HIS A 168 10.67 18.17 -8.50
C HIS A 168 10.00 17.70 -9.80
N MET A 169 8.83 17.07 -9.72
CA MET A 169 7.97 16.78 -10.88
C MET A 169 7.06 17.95 -11.22
N LYS A 170 6.58 18.01 -12.46
CA LYS A 170 5.54 18.96 -12.87
C LYS A 170 4.15 18.40 -12.54
N ALA A 171 3.88 18.27 -11.25
CA ALA A 171 2.60 17.81 -10.70
C ALA A 171 2.34 18.51 -9.36
N ASP A 172 1.07 18.60 -8.98
CA ASP A 172 0.64 19.07 -7.67
C ASP A 172 -0.47 18.19 -7.06
N GLN A 173 -0.93 18.56 -5.86
CA GLN A 173 -1.94 17.78 -5.14
C GLN A 173 -3.26 17.63 -5.93
N ASN A 174 -3.65 18.62 -6.75
CA ASN A 174 -4.86 18.51 -7.55
C ASN A 174 -4.73 17.38 -8.58
N ASP A 175 -3.53 17.17 -9.13
CA ASP A 175 -3.28 16.08 -10.07
C ASP A 175 -3.45 14.71 -9.39
N ILE A 176 -3.04 14.59 -8.13
CA ILE A 176 -3.21 13.37 -7.34
C ILE A 176 -4.68 13.13 -6.99
N GLU A 177 -5.41 14.17 -6.62
CA GLU A 177 -6.85 14.08 -6.36
C GLU A 177 -7.63 13.70 -7.63
N ASN A 178 -7.25 14.27 -8.79
CA ASN A 178 -7.78 13.87 -10.10
C ASN A 178 -7.56 12.37 -10.35
N LEU A 179 -6.33 11.89 -10.16
CA LEU A 179 -6.00 10.49 -10.33
C LEU A 179 -6.79 9.59 -9.36
N ALA A 180 -6.93 10.00 -8.10
CA ALA A 180 -7.65 9.23 -7.09
C ALA A 180 -9.14 9.08 -7.43
N VAL A 181 -9.79 10.13 -7.97
CA VAL A 181 -11.19 10.05 -8.46
C VAL A 181 -11.30 9.07 -9.64
N LEU A 182 -10.38 9.16 -10.61
CA LEU A 182 -10.37 8.28 -11.77
C LEU A 182 -10.17 6.82 -11.37
N LEU A 183 -9.20 6.55 -10.49
CA LEU A 183 -8.89 5.20 -10.01
C LEU A 183 -10.00 4.63 -9.14
N THR A 184 -10.62 5.43 -8.28
CA THR A 184 -11.77 4.97 -7.48
C THR A 184 -12.93 4.59 -8.41
N SER A 185 -13.19 5.39 -9.45
CA SER A 185 -14.20 5.09 -10.47
C SER A 185 -13.88 3.83 -11.27
N ALA A 186 -12.59 3.50 -11.45
CA ALA A 186 -12.13 2.26 -12.06
C ALA A 186 -12.17 1.05 -11.11
N GLY A 187 -12.52 1.23 -9.84
CA GLY A 187 -12.57 0.16 -8.84
C GLY A 187 -11.23 -0.17 -8.17
N CYS A 188 -10.34 0.80 -8.06
CA CYS A 188 -9.10 0.69 -7.27
C CYS A 188 -9.40 0.27 -5.83
N ASN A 189 -8.63 -0.70 -5.31
CA ASN A 189 -8.92 -1.31 -4.00
C ASN A 189 -8.60 -0.36 -2.83
N TYR A 190 -7.50 0.40 -2.94
CA TYR A 190 -7.00 1.25 -1.87
C TYR A 190 -6.02 2.29 -2.39
N PHE A 191 -5.81 3.33 -1.58
CA PHE A 191 -4.78 4.34 -1.72
C PHE A 191 -4.00 4.46 -0.40
N MET A 192 -2.91 5.21 -0.41
CA MET A 192 -2.22 5.60 0.82
C MET A 192 -2.99 6.68 1.58
N GLY A 193 -2.78 6.74 2.89
CA GLY A 193 -3.38 7.77 3.73
C GLY A 193 -2.31 8.32 4.67
N ILE A 194 -1.87 9.54 4.39
CA ILE A 194 -0.87 10.25 5.19
C ILE A 194 -1.49 11.57 5.70
N PRO A 195 -1.15 12.07 6.91
CA PRO A 195 -1.64 13.37 7.35
C PRO A 195 -1.37 14.45 6.31
N HIS A 196 -2.43 15.06 5.77
CA HIS A 196 -2.39 16.04 4.67
C HIS A 196 -1.70 15.56 3.37
N GLY A 197 -1.48 14.26 3.22
CA GLY A 197 -0.74 13.71 2.10
C GLY A 197 0.76 14.03 2.10
N ASP A 198 1.31 14.58 3.19
CA ASP A 198 2.71 15.02 3.28
C ASP A 198 3.56 14.00 4.06
N ASP A 199 4.38 13.22 3.35
CA ASP A 199 5.33 12.30 3.99
C ASP A 199 6.68 12.98 4.21
N VAL A 200 6.88 13.48 5.43
CA VAL A 200 8.11 14.16 5.85
C VAL A 200 9.33 13.25 5.94
N MET A 201 9.16 11.92 5.92
CA MET A 201 10.25 10.96 5.97
C MET A 201 10.70 10.56 4.57
N LEU A 202 9.74 10.40 3.65
CA LEU A 202 9.99 10.00 2.27
C LEU A 202 10.11 11.20 1.31
N ASN A 203 9.77 12.41 1.75
CA ASN A 203 9.86 13.67 1.01
C ASN A 203 9.06 13.68 -0.30
N TYR A 204 7.85 13.12 -0.28
CA TYR A 204 6.90 13.10 -1.38
C TYR A 204 5.49 13.39 -0.89
N GLN A 205 4.57 13.64 -1.82
CA GLN A 205 3.16 13.86 -1.52
C GLN A 205 2.28 12.78 -2.12
N CYS A 206 1.29 12.33 -1.35
CA CYS A 206 0.31 11.33 -1.75
C CYS A 206 -1.13 11.73 -1.34
N THR A 207 -2.07 10.80 -1.42
CA THR A 207 -3.41 10.99 -0.85
C THR A 207 -3.39 11.02 0.68
N GLY A 208 -4.24 11.85 1.27
CA GLY A 208 -4.39 11.95 2.72
C GLY A 208 -5.66 11.30 3.27
N PHE A 209 -5.83 11.41 4.59
CA PHE A 209 -7.00 10.85 5.29
C PHE A 209 -8.32 11.49 4.83
N HIS A 210 -8.30 12.79 4.49
CA HIS A 210 -9.48 13.53 4.06
C HIS A 210 -9.93 13.08 2.67
N GLU A 211 -8.98 12.87 1.76
CA GLU A 211 -9.22 12.43 0.40
C GLU A 211 -9.89 11.04 0.40
N ALA A 212 -9.41 10.11 1.24
CA ALA A 212 -10.03 8.80 1.39
C ALA A 212 -11.50 8.87 1.84
N ALA A 213 -11.84 9.79 2.75
CA ALA A 213 -13.21 10.00 3.19
C ALA A 213 -14.07 10.71 2.13
N ALA A 214 -13.51 11.70 1.45
CA ALA A 214 -14.16 12.43 0.38
C ALA A 214 -14.51 11.50 -0.80
N LEU A 215 -13.57 10.67 -1.25
CA LEU A 215 -13.77 9.70 -2.33
C LEU A 215 -14.86 8.69 -1.99
N ARG A 216 -14.88 8.16 -0.75
CA ARG A 216 -15.92 7.23 -0.29
C ARG A 216 -17.31 7.84 -0.36
N GLN A 217 -17.47 9.08 0.11
CA GLN A 217 -18.76 9.77 0.08
C GLN A 217 -19.17 10.18 -1.33
N LEU A 218 -18.23 10.71 -2.12
CA LEU A 218 -18.44 11.15 -3.50
C LEU A 218 -18.90 10.00 -4.40
N LEU A 219 -18.19 8.87 -4.34
CA LEU A 219 -18.42 7.71 -5.22
C LEU A 219 -19.21 6.60 -4.56
N ARG A 220 -19.72 6.84 -3.33
CA ARG A 220 -20.57 5.93 -2.56
C ARG A 220 -19.96 4.54 -2.34
N VAL A 221 -18.63 4.47 -2.22
CA VAL A 221 -17.90 3.24 -1.89
C VAL A 221 -17.69 3.14 -0.37
N ARG A 222 -17.61 1.91 0.15
CA ARG A 222 -17.52 1.65 1.59
C ARG A 222 -16.17 1.03 1.96
N PRO A 223 -15.70 1.18 3.22
CA PRO A 223 -14.61 0.37 3.74
C PRO A 223 -14.94 -1.13 3.72
N ILE A 224 -13.96 -1.98 4.02
CA ILE A 224 -14.24 -3.41 4.27
C ILE A 224 -15.28 -3.52 5.40
N SER A 225 -16.27 -4.39 5.23
CA SER A 225 -17.44 -4.48 6.12
C SER A 225 -17.10 -4.59 7.61
N ALA A 226 -16.07 -5.36 7.97
CA ALA A 226 -15.64 -5.48 9.36
C ALA A 226 -15.16 -4.13 9.93
N PHE A 227 -14.38 -3.38 9.14
CA PHE A 227 -13.89 -2.06 9.53
C PHE A 227 -14.99 -1.00 9.55
N GLU A 228 -15.95 -1.06 8.62
CA GLU A 228 -17.12 -0.17 8.66
C GLU A 228 -17.94 -0.36 9.93
N LYS A 229 -18.25 -1.61 10.31
CA LYS A 229 -18.95 -1.92 11.58
C LYS A 229 -18.17 -1.42 12.79
N TRP A 230 -16.84 -1.51 12.76
CA TRP A 230 -15.99 -0.97 13.81
C TRP A 230 -16.06 0.56 13.87
N LEU A 231 -16.00 1.25 12.73
CA LEU A 231 -16.17 2.71 12.66
C LEU A 231 -17.54 3.16 13.19
N GLU A 232 -18.59 2.41 12.90
CA GLU A 232 -19.95 2.64 13.43
C GLU A 232 -20.00 2.42 14.95
N LYS A 233 -19.42 1.32 15.46
CA LYS A 233 -19.30 1.06 16.91
C LYS A 233 -18.55 2.19 17.63
N MET A 234 -17.51 2.73 17.01
CA MET A 234 -16.72 3.85 17.54
C MET A 234 -17.43 5.21 17.39
N GLY A 235 -18.53 5.26 16.63
CA GLY A 235 -19.26 6.49 16.32
C GLY A 235 -18.50 7.43 15.39
N ILE A 236 -17.52 6.94 14.63
CA ILE A 236 -16.71 7.70 13.67
C ILE A 236 -17.45 7.81 12.33
N MET A 237 -18.21 6.78 11.97
CA MET A 237 -18.98 6.71 10.72
C MET A 237 -20.41 6.29 11.01
N GLU A 238 -21.35 6.76 10.20
CA GLU A 238 -22.74 6.30 10.18
C GLU A 238 -23.21 6.21 8.72
N ASN A 239 -23.68 5.03 8.29
CA ASN A 239 -24.17 4.83 6.92
C ASN A 239 -23.17 5.25 5.82
N GLY A 240 -21.87 5.03 6.05
CA GLY A 240 -20.81 5.40 5.11
C GLY A 240 -20.38 6.87 5.14
N ILE A 241 -20.94 7.69 6.03
CA ILE A 241 -20.66 9.12 6.17
C ILE A 241 -19.95 9.37 7.50
N LEU A 242 -18.93 10.23 7.49
CA LEU A 242 -18.23 10.61 8.73
C LEU A 242 -19.15 11.41 9.67
N THR A 243 -19.09 11.10 10.96
CA THR A 243 -19.85 11.85 11.99
C THR A 243 -19.05 13.07 12.48
N LYS A 244 -19.64 13.84 13.41
CA LYS A 244 -18.96 14.95 14.10
C LYS A 244 -17.76 14.52 14.96
N LYS A 245 -17.60 13.22 15.26
CA LYS A 245 -16.45 12.69 16.00
C LYS A 245 -15.26 12.37 15.10
N ALA A 246 -15.47 12.25 13.79
CA ALA A 246 -14.40 11.93 12.86
C ALA A 246 -13.38 13.07 12.79
N GLY A 247 -12.10 12.71 12.68
CA GLY A 247 -11.00 13.68 12.65
C GLY A 247 -10.54 14.18 14.02
N ASP A 248 -11.26 13.87 15.11
CA ASP A 248 -10.83 14.18 16.47
C ASP A 248 -10.20 12.96 17.15
N ALA A 249 -8.87 12.96 17.27
CA ALA A 249 -8.13 11.88 17.90
C ALA A 249 -8.35 11.77 19.43
N SER A 250 -8.97 12.77 20.07
CA SER A 250 -9.22 12.77 21.53
C SER A 250 -10.11 11.61 21.98
N ILE A 251 -10.92 11.05 21.08
CA ILE A 251 -11.76 9.86 21.34
C ILE A 251 -10.93 8.64 21.75
N PHE A 252 -9.65 8.59 21.39
CA PHE A 252 -8.72 7.52 21.75
C PHE A 252 -7.90 7.83 23.02
N CYS A 253 -8.03 9.04 23.57
CA CYS A 253 -7.33 9.49 24.78
C CYS A 253 -8.11 9.22 26.07
N VAL A 254 -9.39 8.87 25.99
CA VAL A 254 -10.22 8.66 27.17
C VAL A 254 -9.70 7.43 27.94
N ARG A 255 -9.14 7.67 29.13
CA ARG A 255 -8.77 6.63 30.09
C ARG A 255 -10.03 5.83 30.44
N GLY A 256 -9.97 4.50 30.34
CA GLY A 256 -11.02 3.64 30.87
C GLY A 256 -11.35 4.05 32.31
N GLY A 257 -12.64 4.16 32.60
CA GLY A 257 -13.15 4.18 33.97
C GLY A 257 -12.99 2.81 34.61
#